data_AF-A0AAD7KCV8-F1
#
_entry.id   AF-A0AAD7KCV8-F1
#
_cell.length_a   1.000
_cell.length_b   1.000
_cell.length_c   1.000
_cell.angle_alpha   90.00
_cell.angle_beta   90.00
_cell.angle_gamma   90.00
#
_symmetry.space_group_name_H-M   'P 1'
#
loop_
_entity.id
_entity.type
_entity.pdbx_description
1 polymer ?
#
loop_
_entity_poly.entity_id
_entity_poly.type
_entity_poly.pdbx_seq_one_letter_code
_entity_poly.pdbx_strand_id
1 'polypeptide(L)'
;MSTDKNPTRVAAGLKSTIAREDVSDAAKLSAQERLDHMGATTQEVDQSTGLNSHAIGGYKATLSNEATSDQAKAHAREILEAAGYTVSGEPTNTDEHQVRVLAGYKAALHNPRVSEAAKEHAREYLKEHNAL
;
A
#
# COMPACT_ATOMS: atom_id res chain seq x y z
N MET A 1 1.18 11.11 30.65
CA MET A 1 1.93 11.00 29.38
C MET A 1 1.69 9.62 28.77
N SER A 2 0.61 9.49 27.99
CA SER A 2 0.34 8.25 27.25
C SER A 2 1.16 8.32 25.96
N THR A 3 2.15 7.45 25.85
CA THR A 3 2.94 7.33 24.61
C THR A 3 2.15 6.44 23.67
N ASP A 4 1.52 7.03 22.65
CA ASP A 4 0.86 6.34 21.54
C ASP A 4 1.88 5.54 20.72
N LYS A 5 2.35 4.43 21.28
CA LYS A 5 3.25 3.51 20.63
C LYS A 5 2.43 2.63 19.71
N ASN A 6 2.86 2.56 18.44
CA ASN A 6 2.24 1.70 17.46
C ASN A 6 2.30 0.23 17.95
N PRO A 7 1.15 -0.44 18.14
CA PRO A 7 1.09 -1.76 18.77
C PRO A 7 1.84 -2.83 17.97
N THR A 8 1.87 -2.70 16.65
CA THR A 8 2.61 -3.60 15.74
C THR A 8 4.11 -3.53 16.00
N ARG A 9 4.66 -2.32 16.23
CA ARG A 9 6.09 -2.15 16.54
C ARG A 9 6.45 -2.68 17.92
N VAL A 10 5.56 -2.48 18.90
CA VAL A 10 5.76 -3.01 20.25
C VAL A 10 5.75 -4.54 20.23
N ALA A 11 4.79 -5.15 19.53
CA ALA A 11 4.73 -6.61 19.38
C ALA A 11 5.97 -7.17 18.67
N ALA A 12 6.47 -6.50 17.63
CA ALA A 12 7.71 -6.90 16.95
C ALA A 12 8.91 -6.89 17.91
N GLY A 13 9.06 -5.84 18.72
CA GLY A 13 10.13 -5.76 19.71
C GLY A 13 10.07 -6.86 20.76
N LEU A 14 8.88 -7.20 21.26
CA LEU A 14 8.69 -8.28 22.23
C LEU A 14 8.99 -9.66 21.61
N LYS A 15 8.64 -9.88 20.34
CA LYS A 15 9.04 -11.11 19.62
C LYS A 15 10.55 -11.22 19.49
N SER A 16 11.24 -10.12 19.20
CA SER A 16 12.71 -10.10 19.16
C SER A 16 13.34 -10.43 20.51
N THR A 17 12.74 -9.99 21.63
CA THR A 17 13.27 -10.36 22.97
C THR A 17 13.12 -11.84 23.29
N ILE A 18 12.08 -12.50 22.77
CA ILE A 18 11.86 -13.94 22.97
C ILE A 18 12.85 -14.77 22.14
N ALA A 19 13.13 -14.36 20.91
CA ALA A 19 14.00 -15.08 19.97
C ALA A 19 15.51 -15.01 20.32
N ARG A 20 15.89 -14.07 21.19
CA ARG A 20 17.29 -13.83 21.54
C ARG A 20 17.79 -14.80 22.60
N GLU A 21 18.92 -15.45 22.34
CA GLU A 21 19.54 -16.40 23.27
C GLU A 21 20.23 -15.72 24.47
N ASP A 22 20.61 -14.44 24.32
CA ASP A 22 21.29 -13.64 25.34
C ASP A 22 20.33 -12.97 26.35
N VAL A 23 19.02 -13.19 26.22
CA VAL A 23 17.99 -12.65 27.11
C VAL A 23 17.60 -13.68 28.15
N SER A 24 17.40 -13.26 29.40
CA SER A 24 17.00 -14.15 30.50
C SER A 24 15.60 -14.74 30.31
N ASP A 25 15.40 -15.95 30.83
CA ASP A 25 14.11 -16.65 30.71
C ASP A 25 12.96 -15.87 31.35
N ALA A 26 13.21 -15.18 32.47
CA ALA A 26 12.23 -14.31 33.12
C ALA A 26 11.80 -13.12 32.23
N ALA A 27 12.74 -12.55 31.46
CA ALA A 27 12.45 -11.47 30.53
C ALA A 27 11.70 -11.97 29.29
N LYS A 28 12.03 -13.18 28.80
CA LYS A 28 11.28 -13.83 27.71
C LYS A 28 9.84 -14.15 28.12
N LEU A 29 9.65 -14.69 29.33
CA LEU A 29 8.33 -14.99 29.87
C LEU A 29 7.48 -13.73 30.01
N SER A 30 8.05 -12.66 30.57
CA SER A 30 7.36 -11.36 30.67
C SER A 30 7.01 -10.78 29.30
N ALA A 31 7.88 -10.95 28.29
CA ALA A 31 7.61 -10.50 26.94
C ALA A 31 6.48 -11.31 26.27
N GLN A 32 6.44 -12.62 26.56
CA GLN A 32 5.38 -13.52 26.09
C GLN A 32 4.02 -13.14 26.70
N GLU A 33 3.93 -12.96 28.02
CA GLU A 33 2.69 -12.56 28.69
C GLU A 33 2.17 -11.22 28.16
N ARG A 34 3.07 -10.26 27.90
CA ARG A 34 2.71 -8.97 27.32
C ARG A 34 2.25 -9.08 25.87
N LEU A 35 2.84 -9.97 25.08
CA LEU A 35 2.36 -10.29 23.74
C LEU A 35 0.99 -10.94 23.76
N ASP A 36 0.73 -11.85 24.70
CA ASP A 36 -0.56 -12.53 24.82
C ASP A 36 -1.65 -11.54 25.25
N HIS A 37 -1.36 -10.65 26.20
CA HIS A 37 -2.28 -9.58 26.59
C HIS A 37 -2.55 -8.60 25.44
N MET A 38 -1.54 -8.27 24.63
CA MET A 38 -1.72 -7.42 23.44
C MET A 38 -2.44 -8.15 22.30
N GLY A 39 -2.18 -9.44 22.11
CA GLY A 39 -2.79 -10.30 21.10
C GLY A 39 -4.26 -10.60 21.40
N ALA A 40 -4.64 -10.73 22.67
CA ALA A 40 -6.03 -10.88 23.10
C ALA A 40 -6.89 -9.64 22.78
N THR A 41 -6.32 -8.44 22.81
CA THR A 41 -6.94 -7.20 22.29
C THR A 41 -6.92 -7.08 20.77
N THR A 42 -6.22 -7.97 20.08
CA THR A 42 -6.11 -8.00 18.62
C THR A 42 -6.72 -9.30 18.07
N GLN A 43 -7.91 -9.68 18.56
CA GLN A 43 -8.80 -10.50 17.75
C GLN A 43 -9.23 -9.67 16.54
N GLU A 44 -9.15 -10.26 15.35
CA GLU A 44 -9.40 -9.67 14.02
C GLU A 44 -8.25 -8.90 13.37
N VAL A 45 -7.01 -9.41 13.42
CA VAL A 45 -6.13 -9.21 12.25
C VAL A 45 -6.48 -10.30 11.25
N ASP A 46 -7.46 -9.95 10.42
CA ASP A 46 -7.73 -10.47 9.10
C ASP A 46 -6.57 -11.31 8.53
N GLN A 47 -6.90 -12.55 8.16
CA GLN A 47 -6.05 -13.50 7.45
C GLN A 47 -5.77 -13.01 6.01
N SER A 48 -5.50 -11.72 5.82
CA SER A 48 -4.80 -11.26 4.64
C SER A 48 -3.41 -11.89 4.72
N THR A 49 -3.21 -12.95 3.93
CA THR A 49 -1.92 -13.62 3.73
C THR A 49 -0.82 -12.57 3.81
N GLY A 50 0.11 -12.70 4.76
CA GLY A 50 1.03 -11.66 5.28
C GLY A 50 2.01 -11.06 4.27
N LEU A 51 1.53 -10.66 3.11
CA LEU A 51 2.22 -9.97 2.06
C LEU A 51 2.29 -8.50 2.47
N ASN A 52 3.53 -8.04 2.63
CA ASN A 52 3.79 -6.62 2.80
C ASN A 52 3.30 -5.84 1.56
N SER A 53 2.96 -4.57 1.74
CA SER A 53 2.49 -3.71 0.64
C SER A 53 3.47 -3.66 -0.55
N HIS A 54 4.75 -3.91 -0.29
CA HIS A 54 5.81 -3.98 -1.29
C HIS A 54 5.72 -5.25 -2.15
N ALA A 55 5.49 -6.44 -1.56
CA ALA A 55 5.31 -7.67 -2.33
C ALA A 55 4.05 -7.61 -3.19
N ILE A 56 2.95 -7.09 -2.64
CA ILE A 56 1.71 -6.84 -3.42
C ILE A 56 2.01 -5.92 -4.62
N GLY A 57 2.77 -4.84 -4.42
CA GLY A 57 3.22 -3.97 -5.51
C GLY A 57 4.08 -4.70 -6.55
N GLY A 58 4.98 -5.58 -6.11
CA GLY A 58 5.82 -6.40 -6.98
C GLY A 58 5.01 -7.35 -7.86
N TYR A 59 4.05 -8.08 -7.29
CA TYR A 59 3.18 -8.97 -8.07
C TYR A 59 2.30 -8.20 -9.07
N LYS A 60 1.81 -7.02 -8.70
CA LYS A 60 1.11 -6.14 -9.64
C LYS A 60 2.00 -5.70 -10.79
N ALA A 61 3.27 -5.37 -10.51
CA ALA A 61 4.24 -5.01 -11.53
C ALA A 61 4.56 -6.20 -12.48
N THR A 62 4.61 -7.42 -11.95
CA THR A 62 4.74 -8.64 -12.77
C THR A 62 3.59 -8.75 -13.76
N LEU A 63 2.35 -8.47 -13.34
CA LEU A 63 1.19 -8.54 -14.24
C LEU A 63 1.22 -7.49 -15.35
N SER A 64 1.71 -6.28 -15.07
CA SER A 64 1.81 -5.20 -16.06
C SER A 64 3.04 -5.29 -16.98
N ASN A 65 4.07 -6.05 -16.59
CA ASN A 65 5.31 -6.13 -17.36
C ASN A 65 5.19 -7.14 -18.50
N GLU A 66 5.26 -6.64 -19.73
CA GLU A 66 5.13 -7.43 -20.96
C GLU A 66 6.27 -8.45 -21.14
N ALA A 67 7.46 -8.16 -20.60
CA ALA A 67 8.62 -9.05 -20.65
C ALA A 67 8.58 -10.22 -19.66
N THR A 68 7.55 -10.31 -18.81
CA THR A 68 7.40 -11.43 -17.87
C THR A 68 6.65 -12.59 -18.51
N SER A 69 7.03 -13.81 -18.13
CA SER A 69 6.40 -15.03 -18.66
C SER A 69 4.97 -15.20 -18.19
N ASP A 70 4.16 -15.89 -18.99
CA ASP A 70 2.76 -16.17 -18.65
C ASP A 70 2.61 -16.98 -17.37
N GLN A 71 3.55 -17.89 -17.09
CA GLN A 71 3.59 -18.65 -15.84
C GLN A 71 3.84 -17.73 -14.63
N ALA A 72 4.73 -16.75 -14.74
CA ALA A 72 4.99 -15.79 -13.67
C ALA A 72 3.77 -14.88 -13.43
N LYS A 73 3.08 -14.46 -14.50
CA LYS A 73 1.84 -13.69 -14.41
C LYS A 73 0.70 -14.50 -13.79
N ALA A 74 0.55 -15.78 -14.14
CA ALA A 74 -0.45 -16.66 -13.54
C ALA A 74 -0.25 -16.79 -12.04
N HIS A 75 0.98 -17.06 -11.60
CA HIS A 75 1.33 -17.15 -10.18
C HIS A 75 1.13 -15.81 -9.45
N ALA A 76 1.56 -14.69 -10.04
CA ALA A 76 1.34 -13.37 -9.45
C ALA A 76 -0.15 -13.06 -9.23
N ARG A 77 -1.02 -13.49 -10.15
CA ARG A 77 -2.47 -13.34 -10.02
C ARG A 77 -3.03 -14.18 -8.87
N GLU A 78 -2.64 -15.45 -8.79
CA GLU A 78 -3.05 -16.37 -7.72
C GLU A 78 -2.66 -15.83 -6.34
N ILE A 79 -1.42 -15.34 -6.18
CA ILE A 79 -0.95 -14.76 -4.91
C ILE A 79 -1.74 -13.49 -4.55
N LEU A 80 -2.05 -12.63 -5.52
CA LEU A 80 -2.83 -11.42 -5.28
C LEU A 80 -4.28 -11.75 -4.90
N GLU A 81 -4.91 -12.72 -5.56
CA GLU A 81 -6.26 -13.18 -5.26
C GLU A 81 -6.35 -13.83 -3.87
N ALA A 82 -5.38 -14.68 -3.52
CA ALA A 82 -5.27 -15.27 -2.18
C ALA A 82 -5.11 -14.20 -1.08
N ALA A 83 -4.50 -13.07 -1.43
CA ALA A 83 -4.35 -11.90 -0.56
C ALA A 83 -5.57 -10.96 -0.54
N GLY A 84 -6.67 -11.34 -1.19
CA GLY A 84 -7.89 -10.52 -1.28
C GLY A 84 -7.77 -9.33 -2.23
N TYR A 85 -6.69 -9.25 -3.01
CA TYR A 85 -6.56 -8.27 -4.10
C TYR A 85 -7.12 -8.88 -5.37
N THR A 86 -8.38 -8.56 -5.68
CA THR A 86 -8.91 -8.84 -7.01
C THR A 86 -8.11 -8.02 -8.02
N VAL A 87 -7.25 -8.70 -8.78
CA VAL A 87 -6.68 -8.15 -10.01
C VAL A 87 -7.75 -8.20 -11.10
N SER A 88 -8.92 -7.64 -10.79
CA SER A 88 -9.72 -7.03 -11.82
C SER A 88 -8.88 -5.86 -12.31
N GLY A 89 -8.02 -6.13 -13.29
CA GLY A 89 -7.59 -5.13 -14.25
C GLY A 89 -8.80 -4.66 -15.05
N GLU A 90 -9.85 -4.22 -14.35
CA GLU A 90 -10.73 -3.21 -14.89
C GLU A 90 -9.75 -2.09 -15.25
N PRO A 91 -9.56 -1.76 -16.54
CA PRO A 91 -8.93 -0.50 -16.86
C PRO A 91 -9.70 0.50 -16.02
N THR A 92 -9.03 1.21 -15.08
CA THR A 92 -9.68 2.27 -14.32
C THR A 92 -10.48 3.03 -15.35
N ASN A 93 -11.82 2.95 -15.24
CA ASN A 93 -12.73 3.25 -16.33
C ASN A 93 -12.14 4.46 -17.07
N THR A 94 -11.91 4.38 -18.38
CA THR A 94 -11.17 5.43 -19.12
C THR A 94 -11.65 6.82 -18.72
N ASP A 95 -12.94 6.94 -18.36
CA ASP A 95 -13.57 8.11 -17.77
C ASP A 95 -12.96 8.55 -16.42
N GLU A 96 -12.74 7.66 -15.44
CA GLU A 96 -12.03 7.99 -14.19
C GLU A 96 -10.60 8.47 -14.42
N HIS A 97 -9.87 7.84 -15.35
CA HIS A 97 -8.51 8.28 -15.68
C HIS A 97 -8.55 9.71 -16.25
N GLN A 98 -9.44 9.95 -17.22
CA GLN A 98 -9.65 11.28 -17.80
C GLN A 98 -10.06 12.30 -16.75
N VAL A 99 -10.99 11.97 -15.84
CA VAL A 99 -11.38 12.85 -14.73
C VAL A 99 -10.20 13.24 -13.85
N ARG A 100 -9.31 12.29 -13.52
CA ARG A 100 -8.10 12.57 -12.72
C ARG A 100 -7.11 13.44 -13.48
N VAL A 101 -6.92 13.20 -14.78
CA VAL A 101 -6.05 14.01 -15.63
C VAL A 101 -6.55 15.45 -15.69
N LEU A 102 -7.84 15.65 -15.96
CA LEU A 102 -8.47 16.99 -15.99
C LEU A 102 -8.39 17.68 -14.63
N ALA A 103 -8.60 16.97 -13.52
CA ALA A 103 -8.41 17.52 -12.18
C ALA A 103 -6.96 17.98 -11.92
N GLY A 104 -5.97 17.22 -12.41
CA GLY A 104 -4.55 17.59 -12.33
C GLY A 104 -4.24 18.87 -13.10
N TYR A 105 -4.75 19.02 -14.33
CA TYR A 105 -4.60 20.25 -15.11
C TYR A 105 -5.28 21.44 -14.44
N LYS A 106 -6.47 21.27 -13.85
CA LYS A 106 -7.13 22.32 -13.05
C LYS A 106 -6.28 22.74 -11.86
N ALA A 107 -5.70 21.79 -11.14
CA ALA A 107 -4.81 22.09 -10.02
C ALA A 107 -3.55 22.85 -10.48
N ALA A 108 -2.99 22.50 -11.64
CA ALA A 108 -1.84 23.19 -12.21
C ALA A 108 -2.11 24.69 -12.48
N LEU A 109 -3.33 25.06 -12.90
CA LEU A 109 -3.72 26.46 -13.11
C LEU A 109 -3.65 27.31 -11.83
N HIS A 110 -3.94 26.72 -10.68
CA HIS A 110 -3.97 27.41 -9.39
C HIS A 110 -2.63 27.32 -8.63
N ASN A 111 -1.71 26.46 -9.07
CA ASN A 111 -0.45 26.27 -8.39
C ASN A 111 0.54 27.42 -8.70
N PRO A 112 0.96 28.21 -7.70
CA PRO A 112 1.89 29.33 -7.92
C PRO A 112 3.30 28.87 -8.33
N ARG A 113 3.65 27.60 -8.15
CA ARG A 113 4.95 27.02 -8.55
C ARG A 113 4.99 26.57 -10.01
N VAL A 114 3.86 26.59 -10.71
CA VAL A 114 3.78 26.22 -12.13
C VAL A 114 4.03 27.46 -12.98
N SER A 115 4.83 27.32 -14.04
CA SER A 115 5.15 28.41 -14.96
C SER A 115 3.95 28.83 -15.78
N GLU A 116 3.93 30.08 -16.25
CA GLU A 116 2.82 30.60 -17.04
C GLU A 116 2.62 29.84 -18.36
N ALA A 117 3.71 29.44 -19.03
CA ALA A 117 3.65 28.60 -20.24
C ALA A 117 3.00 27.23 -19.96
N ALA A 118 3.30 26.60 -18.82
CA ALA A 118 2.67 25.33 -18.44
C ALA A 118 1.19 25.50 -18.06
N LYS A 119 0.81 26.63 -17.47
CA LYS A 119 -0.60 26.98 -17.22
C LYS A 119 -1.36 27.22 -18.52
N GLU A 120 -0.75 27.85 -19.50
CA GLU A 120 -1.37 28.08 -20.81
C GLU A 120 -1.68 26.74 -21.50
N HIS A 121 -0.71 25.83 -21.55
CA HIS A 121 -0.92 24.46 -22.04
C HIS A 121 -2.02 23.72 -21.26
N ALA A 122 -2.05 23.87 -19.92
CA ALA A 122 -3.11 23.30 -19.10
C ALA A 122 -4.51 23.86 -19.44
N ARG A 123 -4.62 25.15 -19.79
CA ARG A 123 -5.88 25.76 -20.24
C ARG A 123 -6.31 25.23 -21.59
N GLU A 124 -5.39 25.09 -22.53
CA GLU A 124 -5.67 24.56 -23.87
C GLU A 124 -6.19 23.13 -23.78
N TYR A 125 -5.48 22.27 -23.04
CA TYR A 125 -5.88 20.88 -22.81
C TYR A 125 -7.27 20.78 -22.17
N LEU A 126 -7.56 21.61 -21.15
CA LEU A 126 -8.89 21.63 -20.53
C LEU A 126 -9.99 22.12 -21.48
N LYS A 127 -9.70 23.04 -22.42
CA LYS A 127 -10.68 23.48 -23.43
C LYS A 127 -10.98 22.37 -24.44
N GLU A 128 -9.96 21.70 -24.96
CA GLU A 128 -10.11 20.59 -25.91
C GLU A 128 -10.97 19.46 -25.32
N HIS A 129 -10.80 19.20 -24.03
CA HIS A 129 -11.55 18.19 -23.30
C HIS A 129 -12.86 18.70 -22.66
N ASN A 130 -13.34 19.89 -23.03
CA ASN A 130 -14.60 20.51 -22.53
C ASN A 130 -14.69 20.58 -21.00
N ALA A 131 -13.56 20.83 -20.33
CA ALA A 131 -13.42 20.82 -18.88
C ALA A 131 -13.08 22.19 -18.28
N LEU A 132 -13.05 23.25 -19.10
CA LEU A 132 -12.75 24.63 -18.72
C LEU A 132 -14.02 25.43 -18.34
#